data_AF-A0A7V5S7I0-F1
#
_entry.id   AF-A0A7V5S7I0-F1
#
_cell.length_a   1.000
_cell.length_b   1.000
_cell.length_c   1.000
_cell.angle_alpha   90.00
_cell.angle_beta   90.00
_cell.angle_gamma   90.00
#
_symmetry.space_group_name_H-M   'P 1'
#
loop_
_entity.id
_entity.type
_entity.pdbx_description
1 polymer ?
#
loop_
_entity_poly.entity_id
_entity_poly.type
_entity_poly.pdbx_seq_one_letter_code
_entity_poly.pdbx_strand_id
1 'polypeptide(L)'
;MRAKVFALIALLLITPAVTAHATVTGAYKATVASGELYEISFTPTAPGPIRVHFELRPLELWASAQLYKPTHDQPVALTMGHSSFDLIAEANTESLNQPWRVVLFHTNSVALTVELDITFPRAFCAEIASELGIRISYEEEAGELEDHHCDQMWRALRSLGIRLTEGLRKIKFLPPSNEVEGRFLYAERTIEMYRMMPGRRFTGVFYHELAHFVHFVKAGASLKREWSSLHKQSGSDTANYVREPFGGPPNYAMTNEYEDFAVTFSAYILNTKELFDLGIARRENVDKTLLLEKAKLIAQVFLHYTDGRPYTYIYRFGSGYPVIPIERAEVPLTAGNLPDFTEPIPWEKF
;
A
#
# COMPACT_ATOMS: atom_id res chain seq x y z
N MET A 1 -30.77 16.73 -59.54
CA MET A 1 -31.21 16.42 -58.16
C MET A 1 -30.40 15.21 -57.69
N ARG A 2 -29.14 15.33 -57.25
CA ARG A 2 -28.64 15.65 -55.89
C ARG A 2 -29.32 14.85 -54.75
N ALA A 3 -28.75 13.66 -54.52
CA ALA A 3 -28.41 12.95 -53.27
C ALA A 3 -29.12 13.32 -51.96
N LYS A 4 -29.57 12.28 -51.22
CA LYS A 4 -28.92 11.80 -49.97
C LYS A 4 -29.74 10.64 -49.39
N VAL A 5 -29.20 9.42 -49.50
CA VAL A 5 -29.60 8.28 -48.67
C VAL A 5 -28.71 8.34 -47.42
N PHE A 6 -29.30 8.64 -46.27
CA PHE A 6 -28.60 8.55 -44.99
C PHE A 6 -28.63 7.09 -44.54
N ALA A 7 -27.50 6.39 -44.73
CA ALA A 7 -27.20 5.17 -44.01
C ALA A 7 -26.86 5.55 -42.57
N LEU A 8 -27.74 5.16 -41.64
CA LEU A 8 -27.48 5.24 -40.21
C LEU A 8 -26.53 4.09 -39.84
N ILE A 9 -25.22 4.35 -39.90
CA ILE A 9 -24.23 3.46 -39.30
C ILE A 9 -24.34 3.67 -37.80
N ALA A 10 -24.96 2.71 -37.12
CA ALA A 10 -24.85 2.57 -35.68
C ALA A 10 -23.39 2.23 -35.36
N LEU A 11 -22.61 3.26 -35.05
CA LEU A 11 -21.29 3.11 -34.46
C LEU A 11 -21.52 2.52 -33.07
N LEU A 12 -21.47 1.19 -32.96
CA LEU A 12 -21.17 0.54 -31.68
C LEU A 12 -19.80 1.07 -31.25
N LEU A 13 -19.80 2.09 -30.41
CA LEU A 13 -18.67 2.39 -29.54
C LEU A 13 -18.55 1.21 -28.60
N ILE A 14 -17.79 0.20 -29.04
CA ILE A 14 -17.11 -0.71 -28.15
C ILE A 14 -16.16 0.18 -27.36
N THR A 15 -16.60 0.67 -26.21
CA THR A 15 -15.67 1.12 -25.18
C THR A 15 -14.76 -0.06 -24.92
N PRO A 16 -13.43 0.05 -25.09
CA PRO A 16 -12.55 -0.99 -24.62
C PRO A 16 -12.89 -1.17 -23.14
N ALA A 17 -13.25 -2.40 -22.79
CA ALA A 17 -13.34 -2.86 -21.43
C ALA A 17 -12.15 -2.27 -20.66
N VAL A 18 -12.41 -1.78 -19.45
CA VAL A 18 -11.40 -1.33 -18.50
C VAL A 18 -10.24 -2.33 -18.58
N THR A 19 -9.15 -1.89 -19.20
CA THR A 19 -7.94 -2.70 -19.34
C THR A 19 -7.50 -2.98 -17.92
N ALA A 20 -7.63 -4.22 -17.47
CA ALA A 20 -7.00 -4.66 -16.24
C ALA A 20 -5.52 -4.27 -16.39
N HIS A 21 -5.04 -3.36 -15.55
CA HIS A 21 -3.66 -2.92 -15.60
C HIS A 21 -2.82 -3.98 -14.89
N ALA A 22 -1.59 -4.24 -15.31
CA ALA A 22 -0.65 -5.04 -14.53
C ALA A 22 -0.33 -4.26 -13.22
N THR A 23 -0.21 -4.94 -12.08
CA THR A 23 -0.51 -4.29 -10.77
C THR A 23 0.60 -4.39 -9.75
N VAL A 24 1.36 -5.49 -9.78
CA VAL A 24 2.52 -5.73 -8.93
C VAL A 24 3.74 -6.00 -9.81
N THR A 25 4.85 -5.32 -9.52
CA THR A 25 6.15 -5.57 -10.18
C THR A 25 7.12 -6.26 -9.23
N GLY A 26 7.57 -7.47 -9.57
CA GLY A 26 8.72 -8.11 -8.94
C GLY A 26 10.01 -7.75 -9.68
N ALA A 27 11.03 -7.30 -8.95
CA ALA A 27 12.34 -6.97 -9.50
C ALA A 27 13.36 -8.06 -9.11
N TYR A 28 14.05 -8.60 -10.11
CA TYR A 28 14.98 -9.73 -9.98
C TYR A 28 16.32 -9.39 -10.62
N LYS A 29 17.40 -9.94 -10.07
CA LYS A 29 18.75 -9.69 -10.59
C LYS A 29 19.64 -10.90 -10.46
N ALA A 30 20.26 -11.30 -11.57
CA ALA A 30 21.17 -12.44 -11.60
C ALA A 30 22.37 -12.21 -12.50
N THR A 31 23.43 -12.99 -12.27
CA THR A 31 24.50 -13.20 -13.26
C THR A 31 24.36 -14.63 -13.78
N VAL A 32 24.15 -14.76 -15.09
CA VAL A 32 23.86 -16.02 -15.79
C VAL A 32 25.09 -16.42 -16.59
N ALA A 33 25.60 -17.64 -16.43
CA ALA A 33 26.72 -18.11 -17.23
C ALA A 33 26.25 -18.63 -18.60
N SER A 34 27.20 -18.73 -19.55
CA SER A 34 26.92 -19.29 -20.87
C SER A 34 26.35 -20.70 -20.77
N GLY A 35 25.21 -20.93 -21.41
CA GLY A 35 24.55 -22.23 -21.44
C GLY A 35 23.73 -22.55 -20.19
N GLU A 36 23.68 -21.66 -19.20
CA GLU A 36 22.81 -21.81 -18.03
C GLU A 36 21.41 -21.22 -18.30
N LEU A 37 20.42 -21.82 -17.63
CA LEU A 37 19.04 -21.33 -17.64
C LEU A 37 18.81 -20.47 -16.40
N TYR A 38 18.28 -19.28 -16.61
CA TYR A 38 17.74 -18.45 -15.54
C TYR A 38 16.22 -18.51 -15.58
N GLU A 39 15.62 -19.13 -14.58
CA GLU A 39 14.18 -19.35 -14.48
C GLU A 39 13.60 -18.65 -13.25
N ILE A 40 12.54 -17.87 -13.45
CA ILE A 40 11.79 -17.20 -12.39
C ILE A 40 10.32 -17.58 -12.49
N SER A 41 9.72 -17.91 -11.34
CA SER A 41 8.30 -18.21 -11.22
C SER A 41 7.54 -17.07 -10.55
N PHE A 42 6.29 -16.85 -10.97
CA PHE A 42 5.38 -15.87 -10.37
C PHE A 42 3.92 -16.31 -10.53
N THR A 43 3.02 -15.83 -9.66
CA THR A 43 1.63 -16.32 -9.62
C THR A 43 0.61 -15.18 -9.74
N PRO A 44 0.06 -14.93 -10.95
CA PRO A 44 -1.09 -14.06 -11.12
C PRO A 44 -2.34 -14.60 -10.42
N THR A 45 -3.06 -13.73 -9.73
CA THR A 45 -4.32 -14.08 -9.01
C THR A 45 -5.53 -13.30 -9.50
N ALA A 46 -5.34 -12.41 -10.47
CA ALA A 46 -6.39 -11.72 -11.20
C ALA A 46 -6.14 -11.81 -12.72
N PRO A 47 -7.16 -11.72 -13.58
CA PRO A 47 -6.96 -11.68 -15.02
C PRO A 47 -6.33 -10.34 -15.45
N GLY A 48 -5.55 -10.36 -16.53
CA GLY A 48 -4.94 -9.15 -17.08
C GLY A 48 -3.55 -9.36 -17.69
N PRO A 49 -2.92 -8.27 -18.15
CA PRO A 49 -1.67 -8.31 -18.88
C PRO A 49 -0.50 -8.69 -17.97
N ILE A 50 0.36 -9.56 -18.47
CA ILE A 50 1.67 -9.86 -17.92
C ILE A 50 2.69 -9.17 -18.81
N ARG A 51 3.59 -8.40 -18.19
CA ARG A 51 4.75 -7.82 -18.87
C ARG A 51 6.02 -8.27 -18.15
N VAL A 52 6.99 -8.73 -18.93
CA VAL A 52 8.31 -9.11 -18.45
C VAL A 52 9.32 -8.24 -19.17
N HIS A 53 9.97 -7.35 -18.43
CA HIS A 53 11.00 -6.47 -18.96
C HIS A 53 12.38 -6.98 -18.59
N PHE A 54 13.29 -7.03 -19.55
CA PHE A 54 14.67 -7.43 -19.36
C PHE A 54 15.61 -6.27 -19.65
N GLU A 55 16.62 -6.09 -18.81
CA GLU A 55 17.83 -5.34 -19.10
C GLU A 55 19.06 -6.26 -18.98
N LEU A 56 19.86 -6.34 -20.04
CA LEU A 56 21.02 -7.22 -20.14
C LEU A 56 22.31 -6.43 -20.17
N ARG A 57 23.32 -6.91 -19.45
CA ARG A 57 24.69 -6.39 -19.52
C ARG A 57 25.70 -7.53 -19.70
N PRO A 58 26.72 -7.38 -20.56
CA PRO A 58 26.95 -6.28 -21.53
C PRO A 58 25.85 -6.11 -22.59
N LEU A 59 25.64 -4.87 -23.05
CA LEU A 59 24.49 -4.48 -23.90
C LEU A 59 24.46 -5.18 -25.27
N GLU A 60 25.60 -5.54 -25.84
CA GLU A 60 25.71 -6.09 -27.20
C GLU A 60 25.38 -7.58 -27.30
N LEU A 61 25.15 -8.24 -26.16
CA LEU A 61 24.96 -9.67 -26.11
C LEU A 61 23.48 -10.06 -26.23
N TRP A 62 23.25 -11.20 -26.86
CA TRP A 62 21.91 -11.69 -27.17
C TRP A 62 21.47 -12.75 -26.17
N ALA A 63 20.19 -12.73 -25.80
CA ALA A 63 19.56 -13.80 -25.04
C ALA A 63 18.21 -14.17 -25.66
N SER A 64 17.86 -15.45 -25.55
CA SER A 64 16.49 -15.93 -25.75
C SER A 64 15.73 -15.78 -24.43
N ALA A 65 14.54 -15.20 -24.48
CA ALA A 65 13.63 -15.15 -23.35
C ALA A 65 12.28 -15.73 -23.73
N GLN A 66 11.74 -16.54 -22.84
CA GLN A 66 10.52 -17.30 -23.06
C GLN A 66 9.61 -17.17 -21.84
N LEU A 67 8.31 -17.02 -22.07
CA LEU A 67 7.28 -16.95 -21.04
C LEU A 67 6.34 -18.14 -21.22
N TYR A 68 6.14 -18.91 -20.16
CA TYR A 68 5.31 -20.10 -20.14
C TYR A 68 4.10 -19.89 -19.22
N LYS A 69 2.95 -20.28 -19.75
CA LYS A 69 1.71 -20.46 -18.99
C LYS A 69 1.80 -21.75 -18.15
N PRO A 70 1.08 -21.87 -17.02
CA PRO A 70 0.95 -23.12 -16.31
C PRO A 70 0.62 -24.29 -17.24
N THR A 71 1.24 -25.45 -16.97
CA THR A 71 1.02 -26.73 -17.67
C THR A 71 1.32 -26.75 -19.18
N HIS A 72 1.87 -25.67 -19.75
CA HIS A 72 2.26 -25.61 -21.15
C HIS A 72 3.75 -25.90 -21.33
N ASP A 73 4.08 -26.84 -22.22
CA ASP A 73 5.45 -27.15 -22.62
C ASP A 73 5.98 -26.20 -23.71
N GLN A 74 5.08 -25.44 -24.36
CA GLN A 74 5.40 -24.43 -25.36
C GLN A 74 5.25 -23.02 -24.78
N PRO A 75 6.16 -22.09 -25.10
CA PRO A 75 6.06 -20.73 -24.61
C PRO A 75 4.88 -20.00 -25.24
N VAL A 76 4.18 -19.19 -24.44
CA VAL A 76 3.09 -18.31 -24.91
C VAL A 76 3.61 -16.98 -25.43
N ALA A 77 4.83 -16.60 -25.04
CA ALA A 77 5.59 -15.52 -25.67
C ALA A 77 7.07 -15.89 -25.71
N LEU A 78 7.74 -15.54 -26.81
CA LEU A 78 9.14 -15.86 -27.07
C LEU A 78 9.77 -14.67 -27.81
N THR A 79 10.98 -14.28 -27.41
CA THR A 79 11.78 -13.31 -28.14
C THR A 79 13.26 -13.64 -28.05
N MET A 80 14.03 -13.15 -29.02
CA MET A 80 15.47 -12.96 -28.87
C MET A 80 15.75 -11.47 -28.89
N GLY A 81 16.49 -10.99 -27.89
CA GLY A 81 16.81 -9.57 -27.77
C GLY A 81 18.24 -9.34 -27.29
N HIS A 82 18.69 -8.11 -27.47
CA HIS A 82 19.94 -7.57 -26.94
C HIS A 82 19.61 -6.32 -26.12
N SER A 83 20.46 -5.98 -25.15
CA SER A 83 20.34 -4.79 -24.28
C SER A 83 19.06 -4.69 -23.43
N SER A 84 17.89 -4.47 -24.03
CA SER A 84 16.62 -4.26 -23.35
C SER A 84 15.45 -4.67 -24.24
N PHE A 85 14.52 -5.46 -23.70
CA PHE A 85 13.35 -5.94 -24.44
C PHE A 85 12.23 -6.43 -23.51
N ASP A 86 11.05 -6.63 -24.07
CA ASP A 86 9.85 -7.06 -23.35
C ASP A 86 9.30 -8.40 -23.87
N LEU A 87 8.72 -9.20 -22.98
CA LEU A 87 7.72 -10.22 -23.31
C LEU A 87 6.35 -9.76 -22.77
N ILE A 88 5.30 -9.99 -23.55
CA ILE A 88 3.93 -9.62 -23.19
C ILE A 88 3.02 -10.83 -23.38
N ALA A 89 2.18 -11.11 -22.38
CA ALA A 89 1.12 -12.11 -22.45
C ALA A 89 -0.09 -11.65 -21.63
N GLU A 90 -1.10 -12.50 -21.51
CA GLU A 90 -2.30 -12.22 -20.72
C GLU A 90 -2.64 -13.42 -19.82
N ALA A 91 -2.81 -13.14 -18.53
CA ALA A 91 -3.34 -14.08 -17.56
C ALA A 91 -4.86 -14.19 -17.76
N ASN A 92 -5.32 -15.39 -18.12
CA ASN A 92 -6.74 -15.70 -18.19
C ASN A 92 -7.18 -16.52 -16.96
N THR A 93 -8.50 -16.67 -16.77
CA THR A 93 -9.10 -17.36 -15.62
C THR A 93 -8.56 -18.77 -15.40
N GLU A 94 -8.20 -19.49 -16.46
CA GLU A 94 -7.68 -20.87 -16.40
C GLU A 94 -6.25 -20.96 -15.86
N SER A 95 -5.50 -19.86 -15.88
CA SER A 95 -4.09 -19.77 -15.44
C SER A 95 -3.87 -19.04 -14.13
N LEU A 96 -4.95 -18.59 -13.48
CA LEU A 96 -4.84 -17.93 -12.19
C LEU A 96 -4.46 -18.93 -11.10
N ASN A 97 -3.81 -18.43 -10.04
CA ASN A 97 -3.40 -19.21 -8.88
C ASN A 97 -2.46 -20.38 -9.21
N GLN A 98 -1.77 -20.30 -10.35
CA GLN A 98 -0.82 -21.29 -10.81
C GLN A 98 0.48 -20.59 -11.24
N PRO A 99 1.64 -21.24 -11.05
CA PRO A 99 2.93 -20.62 -11.34
C PRO A 99 3.15 -20.46 -12.84
N TRP A 100 3.33 -19.22 -13.27
CA TRP A 100 3.91 -18.87 -14.57
C TRP A 100 5.42 -18.90 -14.48
N ARG A 101 6.09 -19.14 -15.60
CA ARG A 101 7.55 -19.26 -15.63
C ARG A 101 8.13 -18.37 -16.72
N VAL A 102 9.10 -17.55 -16.34
CA VAL A 102 9.98 -16.84 -17.27
C VAL A 102 11.30 -17.60 -17.33
N VAL A 103 11.77 -17.88 -18.54
CA VAL A 103 13.06 -18.55 -18.77
C VAL A 103 13.90 -17.67 -19.68
N LEU A 104 15.11 -17.33 -19.22
CA LEU A 104 16.14 -16.68 -20.01
C LEU A 104 17.31 -17.63 -20.23
N PHE A 105 17.82 -17.63 -21.47
CA PHE A 105 18.94 -18.47 -21.89
C PHE A 105 19.85 -17.73 -22.85
N HIS A 106 21.15 -17.92 -22.73
CA HIS A 106 22.12 -17.42 -23.69
C HIS A 106 23.31 -18.36 -23.88
N THR A 107 23.99 -18.23 -25.02
CA THR A 107 25.19 -19.00 -25.38
C THR A 107 26.40 -18.11 -25.68
N ASN A 108 26.35 -16.83 -25.27
CA ASN A 108 27.47 -15.89 -25.41
C ASN A 108 28.72 -16.41 -24.69
N SER A 109 29.91 -16.05 -25.16
CA SER A 109 31.18 -16.49 -24.56
C SER A 109 31.47 -15.92 -23.16
N VAL A 110 30.66 -14.98 -22.68
CA VAL A 110 30.78 -14.35 -21.36
C VAL A 110 29.43 -14.39 -20.62
N ALA A 111 29.49 -14.31 -19.29
CA ALA A 111 28.30 -14.24 -18.45
C ALA A 111 27.49 -12.95 -18.68
N LEU A 112 26.17 -13.04 -18.51
CA LEU A 112 25.25 -11.92 -18.56
C LEU A 112 24.81 -11.50 -17.16
N THR A 113 24.89 -10.22 -16.84
CA THR A 113 24.06 -9.65 -15.77
C THR A 113 22.68 -9.34 -16.34
N VAL A 114 21.66 -9.87 -15.68
CA VAL A 114 20.25 -9.71 -16.07
C VAL A 114 19.55 -8.98 -14.94
N GLU A 115 18.90 -7.87 -15.27
CA GLU A 115 17.89 -7.22 -14.43
C GLU A 115 16.54 -7.47 -15.08
N LEU A 116 15.58 -7.95 -14.29
CA LEU A 116 14.30 -8.46 -14.76
C LEU A 116 13.18 -7.88 -13.92
N ASP A 117 12.24 -7.19 -14.57
CA ASP A 117 11.01 -6.69 -13.94
C ASP A 117 9.81 -7.47 -14.47
N ILE A 118 9.14 -8.24 -13.60
CA ILE A 118 7.92 -8.98 -13.93
C ILE A 118 6.73 -8.22 -13.36
N THR A 119 5.91 -7.63 -14.22
CA THR A 119 4.67 -6.97 -13.82
C THR A 119 3.46 -7.83 -14.18
N PHE A 120 2.62 -8.15 -13.19
CA PHE A 120 1.48 -9.05 -13.38
C PHE A 120 0.28 -8.64 -12.50
N PRO A 121 -0.94 -9.11 -12.84
CA PRO A 121 -2.14 -8.82 -12.09
C PRO A 121 -2.27 -9.69 -10.84
N ARG A 122 -2.41 -9.03 -9.69
CA ARG A 122 -2.73 -9.66 -8.41
C ARG A 122 -4.01 -9.06 -7.82
N ALA A 123 -4.88 -9.91 -7.29
CA ALA A 123 -6.12 -9.51 -6.63
C ALA A 123 -5.86 -8.50 -5.50
N PHE A 124 -6.78 -7.54 -5.29
CA PHE A 124 -6.70 -6.38 -4.40
C PHE A 124 -5.63 -5.34 -4.75
N CYS A 125 -4.44 -5.79 -5.18
CA CYS A 125 -3.40 -4.92 -5.71
C CYS A 125 -3.83 -4.28 -7.04
N ALA A 126 -4.67 -4.97 -7.82
CA ALA A 126 -5.31 -4.42 -9.02
C ALA A 126 -6.22 -3.23 -8.73
N GLU A 127 -7.02 -3.34 -7.68
CA GLU A 127 -7.93 -2.32 -7.20
C GLU A 127 -7.14 -1.13 -6.65
N ILE A 128 -6.08 -1.38 -5.87
CA ILE A 128 -5.16 -0.30 -5.41
C ILE A 128 -4.59 0.47 -6.61
N ALA A 129 -4.05 -0.23 -7.61
CA ALA A 129 -3.42 0.41 -8.76
C ALA A 129 -4.44 1.16 -9.63
N SER A 130 -5.62 0.58 -9.85
CA SER A 130 -6.64 1.16 -10.73
C SER A 130 -7.44 2.29 -10.07
N GLU A 131 -7.83 2.16 -8.81
CA GLU A 131 -8.67 3.15 -8.12
C GLU A 131 -7.84 4.27 -7.47
N LEU A 132 -6.62 3.97 -7.01
CA LEU A 132 -5.79 4.93 -6.27
C LEU A 132 -4.54 5.37 -7.04
N GLY A 133 -4.19 4.71 -8.15
CA GLY A 133 -3.00 5.04 -8.93
C GLY A 133 -1.67 4.73 -8.21
N ILE A 134 -1.71 3.90 -7.16
CA ILE A 134 -0.53 3.54 -6.36
C ILE A 134 0.15 2.33 -6.98
N ARG A 135 1.44 2.44 -7.28
CA ARG A 135 2.24 1.33 -7.82
C ARG A 135 2.73 0.42 -6.70
N ILE A 136 2.69 -0.90 -6.92
CA ILE A 136 3.16 -1.88 -5.94
C ILE A 136 4.32 -2.66 -6.53
N SER A 137 5.40 -2.80 -5.77
CA SER A 137 6.55 -3.61 -6.21
C SER A 137 7.21 -4.35 -5.05
N TYR A 138 7.97 -5.40 -5.35
CA TYR A 138 8.81 -6.12 -4.38
C TYR A 138 10.18 -6.47 -4.97
N GLU A 139 11.19 -6.58 -4.12
CA GLU A 139 12.50 -7.15 -4.47
C GLU A 139 12.45 -8.68 -4.35
N GLU A 140 13.22 -9.40 -5.18
CA GLU A 140 13.28 -10.87 -5.20
C GLU A 140 13.42 -11.49 -3.79
N GLU A 141 14.31 -10.94 -2.97
CA GLU A 141 14.60 -11.46 -1.63
C GLU A 141 13.49 -11.12 -0.61
N ALA A 142 12.57 -10.22 -0.93
CA ALA A 142 11.33 -10.02 -0.16
C ALA A 142 10.30 -11.13 -0.42
N GLY A 143 10.49 -11.89 -1.49
CA GLY A 143 9.56 -12.91 -1.97
C GLY A 143 8.30 -12.32 -2.58
N GLU A 144 7.63 -13.12 -3.40
CA GLU A 144 6.36 -12.75 -4.00
C GLU A 144 5.33 -12.37 -2.92
N LEU A 145 4.59 -11.29 -3.15
CA LEU A 145 3.52 -10.85 -2.25
C LEU A 145 2.42 -11.91 -2.17
N GLU A 146 1.66 -11.95 -1.08
CA GLU A 146 0.46 -12.80 -0.99
C GLU A 146 -0.79 -11.94 -1.17
N ASP A 147 -1.90 -12.52 -1.62
CA ASP A 147 -3.17 -11.80 -1.78
C ASP A 147 -3.65 -11.17 -0.47
N HIS A 148 -3.32 -11.78 0.68
CA HIS A 148 -3.61 -11.21 1.99
C HIS A 148 -2.87 -9.90 2.28
N HIS A 149 -1.66 -9.70 1.75
CA HIS A 149 -0.97 -8.41 1.86
C HIS A 149 -1.72 -7.34 1.05
N CYS A 150 -2.08 -7.68 -0.19
CA CYS A 150 -2.82 -6.79 -1.07
C CYS A 150 -4.19 -6.42 -0.47
N ASP A 151 -4.93 -7.39 0.07
CA ASP A 151 -6.23 -7.17 0.71
C ASP A 151 -6.11 -6.27 1.94
N GLN A 152 -5.14 -6.51 2.83
CA GLN A 152 -4.93 -5.69 4.02
C GLN A 152 -4.55 -4.24 3.66
N MET A 153 -3.66 -4.05 2.67
CA MET A 153 -3.34 -2.71 2.17
C MET A 153 -4.55 -2.04 1.55
N TRP A 154 -5.33 -2.78 0.76
CA TRP A 154 -6.50 -2.24 0.07
C TRP A 154 -7.55 -1.72 1.06
N ARG A 155 -7.90 -2.54 2.05
CA ARG A 155 -8.83 -2.17 3.13
C ARG A 155 -8.33 -0.97 3.91
N ALA A 156 -7.03 -0.94 4.24
CA ALA A 156 -6.44 0.16 4.98
C ALA A 156 -6.48 1.48 4.19
N LEU A 157 -6.14 1.45 2.90
CA LEU A 157 -6.20 2.63 2.05
C LEU A 157 -7.64 3.14 1.87
N ARG A 158 -8.61 2.24 1.69
CA ARG A 158 -10.03 2.60 1.56
C ARG A 158 -10.61 3.18 2.84
N SER A 159 -10.25 2.64 4.00
CA SER A 159 -10.75 3.12 5.29
C SER A 159 -10.35 4.58 5.55
N LEU A 160 -9.18 5.03 5.07
CA LEU A 160 -8.74 6.42 5.22
C LEU A 160 -9.49 7.38 4.28
N GLY A 161 -10.01 6.87 3.17
CA GLY A 161 -10.65 7.66 2.12
C GLY A 161 -9.64 8.38 1.22
N ILE A 162 -10.09 8.73 0.01
CA ILE A 162 -9.23 9.23 -1.08
C ILE A 162 -8.45 10.50 -0.70
N ARG A 163 -9.02 11.40 0.10
CA ARG A 163 -8.35 12.66 0.50
C ARG A 163 -7.02 12.40 1.22
N LEU A 164 -6.98 11.36 2.05
CA LEU A 164 -5.82 11.03 2.87
C LEU A 164 -4.83 10.11 2.17
N THR A 165 -5.21 9.44 1.07
CA THR A 165 -4.33 8.55 0.30
C THR A 165 -3.84 9.13 -1.02
N GLU A 166 -4.57 10.09 -1.60
CA GLU A 166 -4.25 10.70 -2.89
C GLU A 166 -2.82 11.26 -2.91
N GLY A 167 -2.06 10.94 -3.96
CA GLY A 167 -0.71 11.44 -4.14
C GLY A 167 0.38 10.62 -3.44
N LEU A 168 0.02 9.56 -2.70
CA LEU A 168 0.91 8.43 -2.46
C LEU A 168 1.20 7.78 -3.81
N ARG A 169 2.47 7.47 -4.11
CA ARG A 169 2.87 7.03 -5.46
C ARG A 169 3.18 5.55 -5.53
N LYS A 170 3.84 5.03 -4.50
CA LYS A 170 4.40 3.69 -4.53
C LYS A 170 4.36 3.04 -3.14
N ILE A 171 4.13 1.74 -3.14
CA ILE A 171 4.41 0.85 -2.00
C ILE A 171 5.45 -0.16 -2.48
N LYS A 172 6.61 -0.19 -1.82
CA LYS A 172 7.73 -1.06 -2.16
C LYS A 172 7.96 -2.06 -1.03
N PHE A 173 8.03 -3.34 -1.36
CA PHE A 173 8.38 -4.38 -0.40
C PHE A 173 9.85 -4.72 -0.50
N LEU A 174 10.51 -4.73 0.66
CA LEU A 174 11.93 -5.02 0.83
C LEU A 174 12.12 -6.32 1.60
N PRO A 175 13.31 -6.94 1.53
CA PRO A 175 13.63 -8.13 2.32
C PRO A 175 13.48 -7.86 3.82
N PRO A 176 13.34 -8.88 4.69
CA PRO A 176 13.22 -8.65 6.14
C PRO A 176 14.38 -7.82 6.70
N SER A 177 14.09 -6.93 7.66
CA SER A 177 15.10 -6.16 8.39
C SER A 177 14.94 -6.36 9.89
N ASN A 178 16.07 -6.37 10.61
CA ASN A 178 16.11 -6.46 12.06
C ASN A 178 16.03 -5.07 12.74
N GLU A 179 16.10 -3.99 11.95
CA GLU A 179 16.18 -2.62 12.48
C GLU A 179 14.87 -1.86 12.34
N VAL A 180 14.16 -2.09 11.23
CA VAL A 180 12.96 -1.35 10.85
C VAL A 180 11.98 -2.28 10.17
N GLU A 181 10.69 -1.97 10.31
CA GLU A 181 9.60 -2.74 9.71
C GLU A 181 8.92 -1.98 8.55
N GLY A 182 9.02 -0.65 8.56
CA GLY A 182 8.50 0.23 7.53
C GLY A 182 9.29 1.53 7.48
N ARG A 183 9.17 2.24 6.35
CA ARG A 183 9.68 3.61 6.17
C ARG A 183 8.79 4.39 5.20
N PHE A 184 8.64 5.68 5.45
CA PHE A 184 8.06 6.60 4.48
C PHE A 184 9.14 7.52 3.87
N LEU A 185 9.32 7.43 2.55
CA LEU A 185 10.24 8.26 1.78
C LEU A 185 9.51 9.49 1.22
N TYR A 186 9.65 10.64 1.89
CA TYR A 186 8.92 11.86 1.56
C TYR A 186 9.09 12.36 0.12
N ALA A 187 10.32 12.40 -0.38
CA ALA A 187 10.62 12.95 -1.72
C ALA A 187 9.95 12.14 -2.84
N GLU A 188 9.92 10.82 -2.69
CA GLU A 188 9.36 9.89 -3.66
C GLU A 188 7.88 9.61 -3.43
N ARG A 189 7.38 9.93 -2.22
CA ARG A 189 6.05 9.54 -1.72
C ARG A 189 5.86 8.03 -1.84
N THR A 190 6.85 7.32 -1.32
CA THR A 190 6.92 5.86 -1.31
C THR A 190 6.81 5.37 0.13
N ILE A 191 6.00 4.36 0.36
CA ILE A 191 6.05 3.56 1.59
C ILE A 191 6.91 2.33 1.29
N GLU A 192 7.97 2.12 2.05
CA GLU A 192 8.75 0.90 2.06
C GLU A 192 8.24 0.01 3.20
N MET A 193 7.90 -1.23 2.89
CA MET A 193 7.47 -2.24 3.86
C MET A 193 8.49 -3.37 3.84
N TYR A 194 9.13 -3.66 4.97
CA TYR A 194 10.02 -4.80 5.08
C TYR A 194 9.20 -6.09 5.21
N ARG A 195 9.62 -7.18 4.58
CA ARG A 195 8.83 -8.41 4.50
C ARG A 195 8.46 -8.89 5.90
N MET A 196 7.16 -9.08 6.10
CA MET A 196 6.56 -9.63 7.31
C MET A 196 5.31 -10.43 6.93
N MET A 197 4.83 -11.28 7.85
CA MET A 197 3.60 -12.03 7.61
C MET A 197 2.38 -11.11 7.60
N PRO A 198 1.38 -11.36 6.73
CA PRO A 198 0.13 -10.61 6.76
C PRO A 198 -0.57 -10.85 8.10
N GLY A 199 -1.12 -9.78 8.67
CA GLY A 199 -1.73 -9.83 10.00
C GLY A 199 -1.73 -8.48 10.70
N ARG A 200 -1.96 -8.51 12.01
CA ARG A 200 -2.20 -7.29 12.80
C ARG A 200 -0.98 -6.39 12.88
N ARG A 201 0.20 -6.99 12.96
CA ARG A 201 1.47 -6.26 12.92
C ARG A 201 1.62 -5.56 11.58
N PHE A 202 1.46 -6.28 10.47
CA PHE A 202 1.56 -5.71 9.13
C PHE A 202 0.63 -4.53 8.92
N THR A 203 -0.67 -4.69 9.20
CA THR A 203 -1.60 -3.58 8.98
C THR A 203 -1.31 -2.41 9.91
N GLY A 204 -0.87 -2.66 11.15
CA GLY A 204 -0.45 -1.63 12.10
C GLY A 204 0.75 -0.81 11.63
N VAL A 205 1.80 -1.49 11.15
CA VAL A 205 2.98 -0.84 10.55
C VAL A 205 2.58 -0.07 9.29
N PHE A 206 1.70 -0.63 8.45
CA PHE A 206 1.25 0.07 7.26
C PHE A 206 0.48 1.37 7.59
N TYR A 207 -0.39 1.37 8.61
CA TYR A 207 -1.02 2.61 9.09
C TYR A 207 -0.02 3.60 9.68
N HIS A 208 1.01 3.11 10.36
CA HIS A 208 2.07 3.95 10.90
C HIS A 208 2.82 4.68 9.77
N GLU A 209 3.20 3.98 8.70
CA GLU A 209 3.84 4.62 7.54
C GLU A 209 2.88 5.53 6.76
N LEU A 210 1.61 5.17 6.66
CA LEU A 210 0.58 6.07 6.13
C LEU A 210 0.42 7.32 6.99
N ALA A 211 0.59 7.23 8.30
CA ALA A 211 0.55 8.38 9.18
C ALA A 211 1.73 9.33 8.92
N HIS A 212 2.93 8.81 8.64
CA HIS A 212 4.04 9.65 8.19
C HIS A 212 3.72 10.34 6.86
N PHE A 213 3.16 9.60 5.88
CA PHE A 213 2.69 10.21 4.63
C PHE A 213 1.69 11.34 4.90
N VAL A 214 0.68 11.09 5.73
CA VAL A 214 -0.33 12.08 6.11
C VAL A 214 0.31 13.29 6.80
N HIS A 215 1.21 13.08 7.76
CA HIS A 215 1.89 14.15 8.47
C HIS A 215 2.72 15.02 7.53
N PHE A 216 3.52 14.41 6.65
CA PHE A 216 4.42 15.18 5.78
C PHE A 216 3.73 15.79 4.57
N VAL A 217 2.76 15.09 3.97
CA VAL A 217 2.16 15.48 2.68
C VAL A 217 0.79 16.12 2.84
N LYS A 218 -0.03 15.67 3.80
CA LYS A 218 -1.45 16.05 3.90
C LYS A 218 -1.75 17.05 5.01
N ALA A 219 -1.08 16.96 6.15
CA ALA A 219 -1.32 17.86 7.26
C ALA A 219 -0.94 19.31 6.90
N GLY A 220 -1.83 20.24 7.18
CA GLY A 220 -1.57 21.67 6.99
C GLY A 220 -0.53 22.21 7.97
N ALA A 221 0.13 23.31 7.63
CA ALA A 221 1.20 23.90 8.45
C ALA A 221 0.75 24.25 9.88
N SER A 222 -0.52 24.60 10.09
CA SER A 222 -1.05 24.88 11.43
C SER A 222 -1.05 23.63 12.31
N LEU A 223 -1.60 22.52 11.82
CA LEU A 223 -1.67 21.25 12.56
C LEU A 223 -0.27 20.75 12.92
N LYS A 224 0.70 20.83 11.99
CA LYS A 224 2.09 20.42 12.26
C LYS A 224 2.75 21.26 13.35
N ARG A 225 2.55 22.59 13.34
CA ARG A 225 3.09 23.48 14.37
C ARG A 225 2.49 23.19 15.73
N GLU A 226 1.19 22.99 15.79
CA GLU A 226 0.49 22.67 17.03
C GLU A 226 0.93 21.31 17.58
N TRP A 227 1.04 20.30 16.70
CA TRP A 227 1.58 18.99 17.05
C TRP A 227 3.01 19.08 17.62
N SER A 228 3.92 19.78 16.92
CA SER A 228 5.30 20.00 17.38
C SER A 228 5.34 20.68 18.76
N SER A 229 4.45 21.65 19.00
CA SER A 229 4.33 22.31 20.30
C SER A 229 3.90 21.34 21.41
N LEU A 230 2.86 20.52 21.17
CA LEU A 230 2.40 19.52 22.13
C LEU A 230 3.47 18.46 22.41
N HIS A 231 4.19 18.00 21.38
CA HIS A 231 5.31 17.08 21.56
C HIS A 231 6.40 17.68 22.44
N LYS A 232 6.84 18.92 22.16
CA LYS A 232 7.84 19.61 22.99
C LYS A 232 7.39 19.77 24.44
N GLN A 233 6.13 20.12 24.67
CA GLN A 233 5.54 20.22 26.00
C GLN A 233 5.44 18.86 26.72
N SER A 234 5.34 17.76 25.96
CA SER A 234 5.26 16.41 26.51
C SER A 234 6.56 15.98 27.21
N GLY A 235 7.71 16.50 26.76
CA GLY A 235 9.02 16.22 27.35
C GLY A 235 9.29 14.72 27.49
N SER A 236 9.86 14.30 28.63
CA SER A 236 10.12 12.90 28.96
C SER A 236 8.97 12.21 29.71
N ASP A 237 7.81 12.85 29.84
CA ASP A 237 6.69 12.31 30.62
C ASP A 237 5.87 11.33 29.78
N THR A 238 6.02 10.04 30.10
CA THR A 238 5.38 8.93 29.39
C THR A 238 3.85 9.00 29.40
N ALA A 239 3.24 9.71 30.36
CA ALA A 239 1.79 9.92 30.41
C ALA A 239 1.28 10.85 29.29
N ASN A 240 2.15 11.49 28.52
CA ASN A 240 1.77 12.32 27.38
C ASN A 240 1.90 11.60 26.03
N TYR A 241 2.27 10.32 26.05
CA TYR A 241 2.47 9.51 24.85
C TYR A 241 1.57 8.27 24.85
N VAL A 242 1.26 7.80 23.65
CA VAL A 242 0.61 6.52 23.45
C VAL A 242 1.68 5.43 23.40
N ARG A 243 1.41 4.30 24.06
CA ARG A 243 2.22 3.09 23.92
C ARG A 243 1.95 2.48 22.55
N GLU A 244 2.99 1.97 21.88
CA GLU A 244 2.84 1.36 20.55
C GLU A 244 1.72 0.28 20.53
N PRO A 245 0.58 0.51 19.85
CA PRO A 245 -0.57 -0.40 19.78
C PRO A 245 -0.34 -1.78 19.12
N PHE A 246 0.69 -1.95 18.29
CA PHE A 246 0.84 -3.11 17.41
C PHE A 246 2.04 -4.02 17.70
N GLY A 247 2.70 -3.89 18.85
CA GLY A 247 3.77 -4.81 19.27
C GLY A 247 5.20 -4.28 19.16
N GLY A 248 5.39 -2.99 18.92
CA GLY A 248 6.70 -2.33 18.95
C GLY A 248 7.16 -1.91 20.35
N PRO A 249 8.32 -1.21 20.45
CA PRO A 249 8.83 -0.70 21.72
C PRO A 249 7.82 0.22 22.41
N PRO A 250 7.57 0.09 23.72
CA PRO A 250 6.51 0.82 24.40
C PRO A 250 6.68 2.34 24.37
N ASN A 251 7.93 2.82 24.27
CA ASN A 251 8.27 4.24 24.30
C ASN A 251 8.56 4.81 22.90
N TYR A 252 8.18 4.11 21.83
CA TYR A 252 8.55 4.49 20.46
C TYR A 252 8.08 5.90 20.07
N ALA A 253 6.88 6.30 20.50
CA ALA A 253 6.32 7.64 20.33
C ALA A 253 7.17 8.77 20.94
N MET A 254 8.10 8.46 21.86
CA MET A 254 8.96 9.47 22.50
C MET A 254 10.22 9.78 21.68
N THR A 255 10.48 9.03 20.60
CA THR A 255 11.72 9.16 19.81
C THR A 255 11.84 10.53 19.16
N ASN A 256 10.76 11.01 18.55
CA ASN A 256 10.65 12.35 17.97
C ASN A 256 9.17 12.68 17.69
N GLU A 257 8.89 13.91 17.26
CA GLU A 257 7.51 14.38 17.00
C GLU A 257 6.80 13.62 15.88
N TYR A 258 7.54 13.04 14.93
CA TYR A 258 6.97 12.29 13.80
C TYR A 258 6.54 10.89 14.23
N GLU A 259 7.33 10.21 15.05
CA GLU A 259 6.94 8.92 15.65
C GLU A 259 5.78 9.09 16.61
N ASP A 260 5.76 10.16 17.39
CA ASP A 260 4.63 10.51 18.24
C ASP A 260 3.33 10.64 17.42
N PHE A 261 3.40 11.36 16.29
CA PHE A 261 2.27 11.51 15.38
C PHE A 261 1.83 10.16 14.84
N ALA A 262 2.76 9.37 14.31
CA ALA A 262 2.45 8.12 13.65
C ALA A 262 1.90 7.07 14.62
N VAL A 263 2.46 6.95 15.83
CA VAL A 263 1.94 6.06 16.87
C VAL A 263 0.57 6.51 17.37
N THR A 264 0.35 7.81 17.60
CA THR A 264 -0.95 8.32 18.04
C THR A 264 -2.01 8.17 16.95
N PHE A 265 -1.66 8.39 15.68
CA PHE A 265 -2.52 8.11 14.53
C PHE A 265 -2.89 6.62 14.46
N SER A 266 -1.91 5.73 14.58
CA SER A 266 -2.13 4.29 14.61
C SER A 266 -3.03 3.86 15.78
N ALA A 267 -2.90 4.50 16.95
CA ALA A 267 -3.78 4.25 18.08
C ALA A 267 -5.22 4.76 17.84
N TYR A 268 -5.35 5.90 17.16
CA TYR A 268 -6.65 6.44 16.76
C TYR A 268 -7.37 5.47 15.80
N ILE A 269 -6.64 4.92 14.82
CA ILE A 269 -7.16 3.88 13.91
C ILE A 269 -7.47 2.57 14.65
N LEU A 270 -6.63 2.21 15.63
CA LEU A 270 -6.83 0.97 16.38
C LEU A 270 -8.17 0.98 17.11
N ASN A 271 -8.38 2.01 17.93
CA ASN A 271 -9.64 2.20 18.62
C ASN A 271 -9.74 3.67 19.06
N THR A 272 -10.50 4.46 18.30
CA THR A 272 -10.61 5.88 18.58
C THR A 272 -11.20 6.15 19.97
N LYS A 273 -12.19 5.36 20.39
CA LYS A 273 -12.83 5.56 21.69
C LYS A 273 -11.85 5.34 22.84
N GLU A 274 -11.08 4.25 22.79
CA GLU A 274 -10.09 3.95 23.84
C GLU A 274 -9.01 5.03 23.95
N LEU A 275 -8.57 5.61 22.82
CA LEU A 275 -7.61 6.73 22.85
C LEU A 275 -8.19 7.96 23.56
N PHE A 276 -9.43 8.33 23.26
CA PHE A 276 -10.08 9.47 23.91
C PHE A 276 -10.39 9.19 25.39
N ASP A 277 -10.90 7.99 25.72
CA ASP A 277 -11.14 7.58 27.10
C ASP A 277 -9.84 7.63 27.93
N LEU A 278 -8.71 7.18 27.36
CA LEU A 278 -7.40 7.26 28.00
C LEU A 278 -6.97 8.73 28.24
N GLY A 279 -7.13 9.60 27.23
CA GLY A 279 -6.81 11.03 27.36
C GLY A 279 -7.67 11.73 28.42
N ILE A 280 -8.97 11.44 28.45
CA ILE A 280 -9.92 11.97 29.45
C ILE A 280 -9.56 11.48 30.84
N ALA A 281 -9.32 10.18 31.01
CA ALA A 281 -8.94 9.60 32.30
C ALA A 281 -7.62 10.18 32.82
N ARG A 282 -6.64 10.45 31.95
CA ARG A 282 -5.37 11.09 32.34
C ARG A 282 -5.57 12.55 32.79
N ARG A 283 -6.42 13.30 32.09
CA ARG A 283 -6.79 14.66 32.52
C ARG A 283 -7.47 14.65 33.90
N GLU A 284 -8.45 13.77 34.09
CA GLU A 284 -9.31 13.79 35.27
C GLU A 284 -8.65 13.21 36.52
N ASN A 285 -7.78 12.20 36.36
CA ASN A 285 -7.22 11.48 37.51
C ASN A 285 -5.79 11.90 37.85
N VAL A 286 -5.02 12.44 36.90
CA VAL A 286 -3.60 12.78 37.09
C VAL A 286 -3.21 14.16 36.55
N ASP A 287 -4.19 15.00 36.18
CA ASP A 287 -4.00 16.38 35.68
C ASP A 287 -3.06 16.46 34.46
N LYS A 288 -3.10 15.45 33.58
CA LYS A 288 -2.31 15.38 32.34
C LYS A 288 -3.21 15.58 31.13
N THR A 289 -3.10 16.73 30.47
CA THR A 289 -3.99 17.14 29.37
C THR A 289 -3.44 16.84 27.97
N LEU A 290 -2.11 16.74 27.82
CA LEU A 290 -1.46 16.78 26.51
C LEU A 290 -1.85 15.62 25.59
N LEU A 291 -2.05 14.40 26.11
CA LEU A 291 -2.50 13.27 25.28
C LEU A 291 -3.88 13.54 24.68
N LEU A 292 -4.80 14.12 25.46
CA LEU A 292 -6.15 14.43 24.97
C LEU A 292 -6.11 15.49 23.87
N GLU A 293 -5.27 16.51 24.00
CA GLU A 293 -5.09 17.53 22.96
C GLU A 293 -4.47 16.94 21.68
N LYS A 294 -3.50 16.03 21.81
CA LYS A 294 -2.97 15.26 20.66
C LYS A 294 -4.07 14.44 19.98
N ALA A 295 -4.90 13.73 20.75
CA ALA A 295 -6.00 12.93 20.19
C ALA A 295 -7.02 13.80 19.42
N LYS A 296 -7.33 15.00 19.92
CA LYS A 296 -8.17 15.99 19.21
C LYS A 296 -7.53 16.45 17.90
N LEU A 297 -6.22 16.68 17.88
CA LEU A 297 -5.51 17.03 16.63
C LEU A 297 -5.56 15.89 15.61
N ILE A 298 -5.45 14.63 16.04
CA ILE A 298 -5.64 13.50 15.13
C ILE A 298 -7.08 13.47 14.61
N ALA A 299 -8.10 13.74 15.43
CA ALA A 299 -9.48 13.86 14.95
C ALA A 299 -9.64 14.94 13.86
N GLN A 300 -8.90 16.06 13.96
CA GLN A 300 -8.91 17.10 12.91
C GLN A 300 -8.35 16.61 11.57
N VAL A 301 -7.47 15.61 11.55
CA VAL A 301 -6.97 15.00 10.29
C VAL A 301 -8.11 14.36 9.51
N PHE A 302 -9.06 13.74 10.23
CA PHE A 302 -10.24 13.05 9.70
C PHE A 302 -11.49 13.93 9.60
N LEU A 303 -11.37 15.21 9.97
CA LEU A 303 -12.46 16.17 9.90
C LEU A 303 -12.97 16.33 8.46
N HIS A 304 -14.28 16.26 8.34
CA HIS A 304 -15.05 16.56 7.14
C HIS A 304 -16.38 17.24 7.54
N TYR A 305 -17.12 17.72 6.56
CA TYR A 305 -18.38 18.43 6.79
C TYR A 305 -19.53 17.75 6.05
N THR A 306 -20.61 17.51 6.78
CA THR A 306 -21.87 16.96 6.26
C THR A 306 -22.97 17.95 6.63
N ASP A 307 -23.69 18.46 5.63
CA ASP A 307 -24.73 19.50 5.79
C ASP A 307 -24.27 20.72 6.60
N GLY A 308 -23.01 21.13 6.40
CA GLY A 308 -22.39 22.28 7.08
C GLY A 308 -22.01 22.03 8.55
N ARG A 309 -22.19 20.81 9.07
CA ARG A 309 -21.80 20.42 10.43
C ARG A 309 -20.48 19.63 10.41
N PRO A 310 -19.59 19.81 11.40
CA PRO A 310 -18.32 19.10 11.46
C PRO A 310 -18.50 17.66 11.95
N TYR A 311 -17.94 16.72 11.20
CA TYR A 311 -17.86 15.30 11.52
C TYR A 311 -16.41 14.84 11.46
N THR A 312 -16.08 13.81 12.23
CA THR A 312 -14.80 13.12 12.13
C THR A 312 -15.02 11.65 11.91
N TYR A 313 -14.11 11.00 11.17
CA TYR A 313 -14.09 9.55 11.13
C TYR A 313 -13.51 8.99 12.42
N ILE A 314 -14.17 7.98 12.95
CA ILE A 314 -13.72 7.16 14.07
C ILE A 314 -13.54 5.73 13.59
N TYR A 315 -12.68 4.99 14.27
CA TYR A 315 -12.23 3.69 13.84
C TYR A 315 -12.24 2.65 14.96
N ARG A 316 -12.42 1.40 14.55
CA ARG A 316 -12.21 0.21 15.38
C ARG A 316 -11.53 -0.86 14.55
N PHE A 317 -10.52 -1.48 15.15
CA PHE A 317 -9.74 -2.55 14.56
C PHE A 317 -10.07 -3.87 15.23
N GLY A 318 -10.62 -4.81 14.45
CA GLY A 318 -11.00 -6.09 15.01
C GLY A 318 -9.84 -7.04 15.30
N SER A 319 -10.21 -8.24 15.74
CA SER A 319 -9.32 -9.38 15.94
C SER A 319 -9.67 -10.46 14.91
N GLY A 320 -9.09 -10.36 13.71
CA GLY A 320 -9.25 -11.34 12.63
C GLY A 320 -7.90 -11.87 12.13
N TYR A 321 -7.89 -13.08 11.56
CA TYR A 321 -6.74 -13.64 10.87
C TYR A 321 -7.22 -14.46 9.66
N PRO A 322 -6.53 -14.40 8.50
CA PRO A 322 -5.41 -13.51 8.18
C PRO A 322 -5.89 -12.08 7.88
N VAL A 323 -7.18 -11.88 7.57
CA VAL A 323 -7.76 -10.57 7.27
C VAL A 323 -8.37 -9.97 8.53
N ILE A 324 -8.02 -8.71 8.82
CA ILE A 324 -8.49 -8.00 10.00
C ILE A 324 -9.59 -7.04 9.57
N PRO A 325 -10.80 -7.14 10.15
CA PRO A 325 -11.85 -6.20 9.84
C PRO A 325 -11.47 -4.81 10.37
N ILE A 326 -11.59 -3.83 9.48
CA ILE A 326 -11.39 -2.42 9.78
C ILE A 326 -12.76 -1.79 9.73
N GLU A 327 -13.19 -1.21 10.85
CA GLU A 327 -14.49 -0.55 10.93
C GLU A 327 -14.26 0.96 11.02
N ARG A 328 -15.01 1.71 10.23
CA ARG A 328 -15.04 3.18 10.26
C ARG A 328 -16.47 3.65 10.43
N ALA A 329 -16.66 4.73 11.17
CA ALA A 329 -17.92 5.47 11.16
C ALA A 329 -17.63 6.96 11.17
N GLU A 330 -18.61 7.77 10.79
CA GLU A 330 -18.59 9.21 11.00
C GLU A 330 -19.44 9.56 12.22
N VAL A 331 -18.94 10.48 13.04
CA VAL A 331 -19.66 11.01 14.19
C VAL A 331 -19.48 12.53 14.29
N PRO A 332 -20.46 13.27 14.82
CA PRO A 332 -20.30 14.70 14.99
C PRO A 332 -19.23 15.01 16.05
N LEU A 333 -18.68 16.22 15.98
CA LEU A 333 -17.82 16.75 17.04
C LEU A 333 -18.64 17.54 18.05
N THR A 334 -18.38 17.31 19.34
CA THR A 334 -18.88 18.14 20.44
C THR A 334 -18.23 19.53 20.45
N ALA A 335 -18.76 20.46 21.25
CA ALA A 335 -18.18 21.80 21.42
C ALA A 335 -16.71 21.78 21.94
N GLY A 336 -16.30 20.69 22.59
CA GLY A 336 -14.92 20.46 23.05
C GLY A 336 -14.00 19.83 22.00
N ASN A 337 -14.44 19.73 20.74
CA ASN A 337 -13.77 19.01 19.64
C ASN A 337 -13.52 17.53 19.95
N LEU A 338 -14.39 16.90 20.74
CA LEU A 338 -14.37 15.46 20.99
C LEU A 338 -15.36 14.76 20.04
N PRO A 339 -15.02 13.59 19.48
CA PRO A 339 -16.00 12.77 18.77
C PRO A 339 -17.15 12.40 19.72
N ASP A 340 -18.38 12.51 19.22
CA ASP A 340 -19.56 12.16 19.97
C ASP A 340 -19.88 10.65 19.84
N PHE A 341 -20.00 9.96 20.96
CA PHE A 341 -20.27 8.53 21.03
C PHE A 341 -21.64 8.21 21.68
N THR A 342 -22.53 9.20 21.86
CA THR A 342 -23.78 9.01 22.61
C THR A 342 -24.86 8.25 21.84
N GLU A 343 -24.91 8.44 20.52
CA GLU A 343 -25.91 7.80 19.65
C GLU A 343 -25.43 6.45 19.10
N PRO A 344 -26.32 5.56 18.65
CA PRO A 344 -25.94 4.36 17.92
C PRO A 344 -25.09 4.68 16.68
N ILE A 345 -23.91 4.09 16.59
CA ILE A 345 -22.93 4.39 15.53
C ILE A 345 -23.08 3.37 14.38
N PRO A 346 -23.38 3.81 13.15
CA PRO A 346 -23.42 2.95 11.97
C PRO A 346 -22.00 2.69 11.44
N TRP A 347 -21.46 1.51 11.74
CA TRP A 347 -20.11 1.12 11.30
C TRP A 347 -20.10 0.59 9.86
N GLU A 348 -19.29 1.21 9.02
CA GLU A 348 -18.87 0.69 7.71
C GLU A 348 -17.70 -0.29 7.90
N LYS A 349 -17.76 -1.44 7.24
CA LYS A 349 -16.73 -2.48 7.31
C LYS A 349 -15.91 -2.51 6.02
N PHE A 350 -14.59 -2.55 6.17
CA PHE A 350 -13.65 -2.62 5.07
C PHE A 350 -13.05 -3.99 4.91
#